data_AF-A0A1R2BKV2-F1
#
_entry.id   AF-A0A1R2BKV2-F1
#
_cell.length_a   1.000
_cell.length_b   1.000
_cell.length_c   1.000
_cell.angle_alpha   90.00
_cell.angle_beta   90.00
_cell.angle_gamma   90.00
#
_symmetry.space_group_name_H-M   'P 1'
#
loop_
_entity.id
_entity.type
_entity.pdbx_description
1 polymer ?
#
loop_
_entity_poly.entity_id
_entity_poly.type
_entity_poly.pdbx_seq_one_letter_code
_entity_poly.pdbx_strand_id
1 'polypeptide(L)'
;MERNYEDELAELKKKYLETPGQKSKRSKGLKDTSYPEGTSSLMHTTSKFSLDMPETLKAKIEQEKQKSQDLDKKITEYQDILLQLRKNMGGVNSGAEKQKKLSKEIKNLENRLDKAMQKYNQTISHNKQLRLEIDKLRKDKNIYEATYKKLQEDLNNKRTEMADAIASAEQAYKNREKALQTLEELKKDNEKEQDKYEKEWNELLSQIEQEKKRKEFIQMKEKEKLKENSLTDIDPEDEQKIRNLTKLSEAEKISTNESVQLVKSYEEALAKIKAETGVETLQDLVDAFLGYEEKNTALLNFVNELTEEIEQLEKQIEEIKGEIARYKQMGALTDTSKKRMLQKMEEKLANMEFKNSINEQRQKESMKTIAFIKEQLKNFIQALDSEDPILKDIDEEALTEANMMHYLSEVELKANKIIQSYALIQAQKLQVEAIIKDDPMLHRANIAALNNVMALGSQAAQNNAPITISLPNMLDDDEEPVDTDEAEPVLTIDELRSRVERQMQNFKLSRGATLKNPKQNKRINKK
;
A
#
# COMPACT_ATOMS: atom_id res chain seq x y z
N MET A 1 21.34 -43.01 17.61
CA MET A 1 22.55 -43.84 17.51
C MET A 1 23.71 -43.29 18.33
N GLU A 2 23.73 -42.01 18.73
CA GLU A 2 24.82 -41.46 19.56
C GLU A 2 24.76 -41.86 21.04
N ARG A 3 23.57 -42.15 21.61
CA ARG A 3 23.45 -42.60 23.02
C ARG A 3 24.06 -43.98 23.32
N ASN A 4 24.12 -44.89 22.35
CA ASN A 4 24.69 -46.23 22.59
C ASN A 4 26.22 -46.23 22.69
N TYR A 5 26.89 -45.25 22.09
CA TYR A 5 28.36 -45.18 22.11
C TYR A 5 28.89 -44.59 23.41
N GLU A 6 28.14 -43.69 24.07
CA GLU A 6 28.52 -43.15 25.38
C GLU A 6 28.39 -44.21 26.47
N ASP A 7 27.36 -45.06 26.41
CA ASP A 7 27.15 -46.15 27.36
C ASP A 7 28.24 -47.25 27.23
N GLU A 8 28.63 -47.64 26.01
CA GLU A 8 29.73 -48.59 25.78
C GLU A 8 31.09 -48.03 26.25
N LEU A 9 31.33 -46.72 26.09
CA LEU A 9 32.57 -46.06 26.53
C LEU A 9 32.63 -45.96 28.08
N ALA A 10 31.49 -45.79 28.73
CA ALA A 10 31.38 -45.78 30.20
C ALA A 10 31.63 -47.18 30.78
N GLU A 11 31.14 -48.23 30.13
CA GLU A 11 31.34 -49.62 30.55
C GLU A 11 32.79 -50.08 30.40
N LEU A 12 33.49 -49.63 29.34
CA LEU A 12 34.93 -49.84 29.15
C LEU A 12 35.79 -49.11 30.20
N LYS A 13 35.42 -47.88 30.59
CA LYS A 13 36.12 -47.15 31.67
C LYS A 13 35.96 -47.84 33.02
N LYS A 14 34.77 -48.37 33.33
CA LYS A 14 34.52 -49.12 34.58
C LYS A 14 35.37 -50.39 34.65
N LYS A 15 35.53 -51.09 33.53
CA LYS A 15 36.34 -52.32 33.43
C LYS A 15 37.85 -52.10 33.59
N TYR A 16 38.35 -50.91 33.23
CA TYR A 16 39.76 -50.54 33.41
C TYR A 16 40.09 -50.01 34.81
N LEU A 17 39.11 -49.51 35.56
CA LEU A 17 39.30 -49.02 36.94
C LEU A 17 39.17 -50.10 38.02
N GLU A 18 38.62 -51.28 37.70
CA GLU A 18 38.38 -52.39 38.65
C GLU A 18 39.46 -53.49 38.66
N THR A 19 40.66 -53.26 38.12
CA THR A 19 41.78 -54.21 38.29
C THR A 19 42.71 -53.76 39.43
N PRO A 20 42.71 -54.43 40.60
CA PRO A 20 43.68 -54.13 41.66
C PRO A 20 45.05 -54.69 41.25
N GLY A 21 46.05 -53.82 41.17
CA GLY A 21 47.44 -54.21 40.96
C GLY A 21 47.94 -55.18 42.03
N GLN A 22 48.30 -56.40 41.61
CA GLN A 22 49.00 -57.35 42.47
C GLN A 22 50.46 -56.90 42.64
N LYS A 23 50.71 -56.20 43.76
CA LYS A 23 52.04 -55.92 44.29
C LYS A 23 52.66 -57.20 44.86
N SER A 24 53.88 -57.47 44.40
CA SER A 24 54.87 -58.37 45.00
C SER A 24 54.91 -58.26 46.52
N LYS A 25 54.68 -59.38 47.22
CA LYS A 25 54.95 -59.54 48.65
C LYS A 25 56.06 -60.56 48.84
N ARG A 26 57.23 -60.05 49.23
CA ARG A 26 58.30 -60.77 49.92
C ARG A 26 57.75 -61.46 51.17
N SER A 27 58.00 -62.75 51.35
CA SER A 27 57.94 -63.42 52.64
C SER A 27 59.37 -63.67 53.14
N LYS A 28 59.64 -63.23 54.38
CA LYS A 28 60.84 -63.51 55.16
C LYS A 28 60.48 -64.56 56.22
N GLY A 29 61.31 -65.62 56.29
CA GLY A 29 61.74 -66.29 57.51
C GLY A 29 60.82 -67.34 58.16
N LEU A 30 61.32 -68.57 58.30
CA LEU A 30 61.37 -69.28 59.58
C LEU A 30 62.40 -70.44 59.56
N LYS A 31 63.45 -70.23 60.37
CA LYS A 31 64.21 -71.16 61.27
C LYS A 31 64.92 -72.42 60.76
N ASP A 32 66.25 -72.35 60.83
CA ASP A 32 67.19 -73.18 61.60
C ASP A 32 66.88 -74.67 61.86
N THR A 33 67.73 -75.55 61.33
CA THR A 33 68.33 -76.66 62.10
C THR A 33 69.75 -76.94 61.60
N SER A 34 70.66 -77.07 62.55
CA SER A 34 72.11 -77.23 62.46
C SER A 34 72.60 -78.60 61.96
N TYR A 35 73.85 -78.61 61.47
CA TYR A 35 74.75 -79.73 61.14
C TYR A 35 74.87 -80.82 62.24
N PRO A 36 75.34 -82.04 61.89
CA PRO A 36 76.79 -82.31 61.89
C PRO A 36 77.31 -83.16 60.72
N GLU A 37 78.55 -82.88 60.32
CA GLU A 37 79.42 -83.81 59.58
C GLU A 37 79.69 -85.07 60.42
N GLY A 38 79.73 -86.22 59.75
CA GLY A 38 80.04 -87.50 60.37
C GLY A 38 80.25 -88.57 59.30
N THR A 39 81.52 -88.89 59.06
CA THR A 39 82.03 -89.91 58.16
C THR A 39 81.45 -91.31 58.40
N SER A 40 81.37 -92.09 57.30
CA SER A 40 81.29 -93.57 57.21
C SER A 40 79.94 -94.14 56.78
N SER A 41 79.84 -94.53 55.50
CA SER A 41 79.34 -95.84 55.03
C SER A 41 79.03 -95.79 53.53
N LEU A 42 80.08 -95.85 52.68
CA LEU A 42 79.95 -96.28 51.28
C LEU A 42 79.49 -97.75 51.26
N MET A 43 78.44 -98.08 50.51
CA MET A 43 78.27 -99.34 49.72
C MET A 43 76.82 -99.78 49.43
N HIS A 44 75.77 -98.98 49.68
CA HIS A 44 74.38 -99.43 49.36
C HIS A 44 73.44 -98.45 48.63
N THR A 45 73.91 -97.29 48.16
CA THR A 45 73.05 -96.27 47.49
C THR A 45 73.34 -96.02 46.01
N THR A 46 74.41 -96.59 45.44
CA THR A 46 74.81 -96.33 44.04
C THR A 46 73.97 -97.07 42.99
N SER A 47 73.22 -98.12 43.38
CA SER A 47 72.41 -98.92 42.44
C SER A 47 71.01 -98.35 42.16
N LYS A 48 70.51 -97.38 42.94
CA LYS A 48 69.23 -96.69 42.66
C LYS A 48 69.44 -95.46 41.76
N PHE A 49 70.56 -94.77 41.91
CA PHE A 49 70.87 -93.54 41.16
C PHE A 49 71.17 -93.79 39.67
N SER A 50 71.71 -94.96 39.30
CA SER A 50 72.02 -95.30 37.90
C SER A 50 70.80 -95.71 37.06
N LEU A 51 69.70 -96.12 37.71
CA LEU A 51 68.43 -96.44 37.06
C LEU A 51 67.49 -95.21 36.97
N ASP A 52 67.58 -94.27 37.92
CA ASP A 52 66.76 -93.05 37.96
C ASP A 52 67.22 -91.94 36.98
N MET A 53 68.50 -91.86 36.60
CA MET A 53 68.99 -90.83 35.67
C MET A 53 68.40 -90.91 34.24
N PRO A 54 68.30 -92.09 33.58
CA PRO A 54 67.60 -92.19 32.31
C PRO A 54 66.08 -91.98 32.43
N GLU A 55 65.47 -92.32 33.57
CA GLU A 55 64.04 -92.09 33.82
C GLU A 55 63.72 -90.61 34.05
N THR A 56 64.56 -89.88 34.79
CA THR A 56 64.43 -88.42 34.99
C THR A 56 64.72 -87.63 33.71
N LEU A 57 65.70 -88.06 32.90
CA LEU A 57 65.94 -87.47 31.57
C LEU A 57 64.78 -87.75 30.62
N LYS A 58 64.23 -88.97 30.60
CA LYS A 58 63.02 -89.30 29.84
C LYS A 58 61.83 -88.45 30.28
N ALA A 59 61.63 -88.26 31.59
CA ALA A 59 60.57 -87.40 32.12
C ALA A 59 60.76 -85.93 31.72
N LYS A 60 62.00 -85.44 31.68
CA LYS A 60 62.32 -84.08 31.23
C LYS A 60 62.14 -83.89 29.72
N ILE A 61 62.52 -84.89 28.92
CA ILE A 61 62.27 -84.94 27.47
C ILE A 61 60.76 -84.97 27.21
N GLU A 62 59.99 -85.75 27.96
CA GLU A 62 58.53 -85.81 27.84
C GLU A 62 57.88 -84.48 28.26
N GLN A 63 58.41 -83.82 29.30
CA GLN A 63 57.97 -82.48 29.70
C GLN A 63 58.30 -81.41 28.64
N GLU A 64 59.48 -81.45 28.03
CA GLU A 64 59.83 -80.57 26.91
C GLU A 64 58.97 -80.85 25.67
N LYS A 65 58.67 -82.13 25.40
CA LYS A 65 57.80 -82.54 24.30
C LYS A 65 56.36 -82.07 24.51
N GLN A 66 55.84 -82.15 25.74
CA GLN A 66 54.53 -81.59 26.09
C GLN A 66 54.52 -80.06 25.94
N LYS A 67 55.56 -79.37 26.38
CA LYS A 67 55.71 -77.92 26.17
C LYS A 67 55.79 -77.56 24.69
N SER A 68 56.51 -78.35 23.88
CA SER A 68 56.57 -78.18 22.43
C SER A 68 55.19 -78.35 21.81
N GLN A 69 54.45 -79.40 22.19
CA GLN A 69 53.09 -79.63 21.71
C GLN A 69 52.12 -78.51 22.10
N ASP A 70 52.24 -77.96 23.30
CA ASP A 70 51.40 -76.84 23.75
C ASP A 70 51.77 -75.52 23.05
N LEU A 71 53.06 -75.32 22.72
CA LEU A 71 53.49 -74.21 21.88
C LEU A 71 53.00 -74.39 20.45
N ASP A 72 53.05 -75.60 19.89
CA ASP A 72 52.55 -75.90 18.54
C ASP A 72 51.02 -75.66 18.46
N LYS A 73 50.26 -76.08 19.47
CA LYS A 73 48.82 -75.75 19.57
C LYS A 73 48.59 -74.24 19.58
N LYS A 74 49.33 -73.49 20.40
CA LYS A 74 49.22 -72.02 20.42
C LYS A 74 49.60 -71.39 19.09
N ILE A 75 50.62 -71.91 18.40
CA ILE A 75 51.01 -71.46 17.06
C ILE A 75 49.85 -71.70 16.08
N THR A 76 49.18 -72.85 16.12
CA THR A 76 48.01 -73.11 15.27
C THR A 76 46.83 -72.19 15.60
N GLU A 77 46.54 -71.96 16.89
CA GLU A 77 45.49 -71.03 17.32
C GLU A 77 45.78 -69.58 16.85
N TYR A 78 47.01 -69.11 17.00
CA TYR A 78 47.40 -67.78 16.53
C TYR A 78 47.39 -67.68 15.01
N GLN A 79 47.76 -68.74 14.28
CA GLN A 79 47.66 -68.79 12.82
C GLN A 79 46.19 -68.71 12.37
N ASP A 80 45.28 -69.43 13.04
CA ASP A 80 43.85 -69.38 12.78
C ASP A 80 43.26 -67.99 13.06
N ILE A 81 43.63 -67.37 14.18
CA ILE A 81 43.23 -65.99 14.51
C ILE A 81 43.75 -65.01 13.44
N LEU A 82 45.00 -65.17 13.00
CA LEU A 82 45.61 -64.32 11.98
C LEU A 82 44.93 -64.50 10.61
N LEU A 83 44.52 -65.71 10.26
CA LEU A 83 43.72 -66.00 9.07
C LEU A 83 42.32 -65.37 9.17
N GLN A 84 41.65 -65.48 10.33
CA GLN A 84 40.36 -64.84 10.57
C GLN A 84 40.46 -63.31 10.46
N LEU A 85 41.48 -62.70 11.08
CA LEU A 85 41.75 -61.27 10.98
C LEU A 85 42.05 -60.87 9.53
N ARG A 86 42.85 -61.64 8.79
CA ARG A 86 43.16 -61.35 7.39
C ARG A 86 41.92 -61.46 6.49
N LYS A 87 41.03 -62.40 6.78
CA LYS A 87 39.73 -62.56 6.10
C LYS A 87 38.79 -61.39 6.41
N ASN A 88 38.72 -60.95 7.67
CA ASN A 88 37.88 -59.85 8.12
C ASN A 88 38.38 -58.47 7.65
N MET A 89 39.71 -58.29 7.63
CA MET A 89 40.38 -57.08 7.16
C MET A 89 40.33 -56.93 5.64
N GLY A 90 39.79 -57.92 4.91
CA GLY A 90 39.41 -57.78 3.51
C GLY A 90 40.56 -57.34 2.59
N GLY A 91 41.79 -57.78 2.84
CA GLY A 91 42.94 -57.35 2.03
C GLY A 91 43.35 -55.88 2.21
N VAL A 92 44.62 -55.59 1.88
CA VAL A 92 45.28 -54.31 2.18
C VAL A 92 44.60 -53.11 1.49
N ASN A 93 43.91 -53.33 0.37
CA ASN A 93 43.26 -52.26 -0.41
C ASN A 93 41.79 -52.01 -0.01
N SER A 94 41.17 -52.83 0.83
CA SER A 94 39.74 -52.66 1.15
C SER A 94 39.43 -51.41 1.95
N GLY A 95 40.33 -50.97 2.84
CA GLY A 95 40.17 -49.71 3.56
C GLY A 95 40.15 -48.51 2.61
N ALA A 96 41.09 -48.48 1.65
CA ALA A 96 41.17 -47.43 0.64
C ALA A 96 39.95 -47.45 -0.31
N GLU A 97 39.47 -48.63 -0.71
CA GLU A 97 38.27 -48.76 -1.53
C GLU A 97 36.99 -48.35 -0.79
N LYS A 98 36.83 -48.72 0.48
CA LYS A 98 35.71 -48.27 1.33
C LYS A 98 35.73 -46.74 1.47
N GLN A 99 36.89 -46.15 1.72
CA GLN A 99 37.04 -44.70 1.79
C GLN A 99 36.71 -44.01 0.46
N LYS A 100 37.14 -44.58 -0.67
CA LYS A 100 36.79 -44.08 -2.01
C LYS A 100 35.29 -44.19 -2.30
N LYS A 101 34.63 -45.28 -1.86
CA LYS A 101 33.17 -45.45 -1.99
C LYS A 101 32.43 -44.42 -1.13
N LEU A 102 32.83 -44.25 0.12
CA LEU A 102 32.25 -43.26 1.03
C LEU A 102 32.40 -41.83 0.48
N SER A 103 33.60 -41.47 0.01
CA SER A 103 33.84 -40.15 -0.60
C SER A 103 32.98 -39.90 -1.84
N LYS A 104 32.78 -40.92 -2.70
CA LYS A 104 31.86 -40.81 -3.84
C LYS A 104 30.41 -40.64 -3.40
N GLU A 105 30.00 -41.33 -2.34
CA GLU A 105 28.65 -41.22 -1.79
C GLU A 105 28.41 -39.84 -1.18
N ILE A 106 29.35 -39.31 -0.40
CA ILE A 106 29.33 -37.93 0.12
C ILE A 106 29.19 -36.95 -1.04
N LYS A 107 30.02 -37.06 -2.08
CA LYS A 107 29.95 -36.17 -3.25
C LYS A 107 28.62 -36.28 -4.00
N ASN A 108 28.01 -37.47 -4.04
CA ASN A 108 26.70 -37.64 -4.65
C ASN A 108 25.58 -37.00 -3.82
N LEU A 109 25.67 -37.09 -2.48
CA LEU A 109 24.74 -36.45 -1.56
C LEU A 109 24.88 -34.92 -1.61
N GLU A 110 26.10 -34.40 -1.63
CA GLU A 110 26.39 -32.96 -1.84
C GLU A 110 25.78 -32.46 -3.15
N ASN A 111 26.05 -33.13 -4.27
CA ASN A 111 25.45 -32.78 -5.56
C ASN A 111 23.92 -32.83 -5.56
N ARG A 112 23.33 -33.75 -4.78
CA ARG A 112 21.87 -33.86 -4.65
C ARG A 112 21.31 -32.73 -3.79
N LEU A 113 22.03 -32.34 -2.73
CA LEU A 113 21.71 -31.19 -1.89
C LEU A 113 21.79 -29.90 -2.70
N ASP A 114 22.87 -29.69 -3.46
CA ASP A 114 23.04 -28.50 -4.30
C ASP A 114 21.91 -28.38 -5.32
N LYS A 115 21.56 -29.48 -6.00
CA LYS A 115 20.42 -29.50 -6.93
C LYS A 115 19.09 -29.21 -6.22
N ALA A 116 18.91 -29.68 -4.98
CA ALA A 116 17.72 -29.36 -4.20
C ALA A 116 17.69 -27.88 -3.79
N MET A 117 18.82 -27.31 -3.37
CA MET A 117 18.95 -25.89 -3.03
C MET A 117 18.71 -24.99 -4.26
N GLN A 118 19.26 -25.34 -5.42
CA GLN A 118 18.99 -24.62 -6.66
C GLN A 118 17.50 -24.62 -7.00
N LYS A 119 16.82 -25.78 -6.94
CA LYS A 119 15.37 -25.88 -7.17
C LYS A 119 14.55 -25.11 -6.15
N TYR A 120 14.98 -25.13 -4.90
CA TYR A 120 14.35 -24.37 -3.82
C TYR A 120 14.44 -22.86 -4.09
N ASN A 121 15.64 -22.36 -4.39
CA ASN A 121 15.87 -20.95 -4.72
C ASN A 121 15.10 -20.52 -5.98
N GLN A 122 15.04 -21.37 -7.01
CA GLN A 122 14.22 -21.12 -8.21
C GLN A 122 12.74 -21.01 -7.85
N THR A 123 12.25 -21.89 -6.97
CA THR A 123 10.85 -21.89 -6.53
C THR A 123 10.53 -20.67 -5.68
N ILE A 124 11.45 -20.23 -4.80
CA ILE A 124 11.30 -18.97 -4.06
C ILE A 124 11.26 -17.79 -5.02
N SER A 125 12.18 -17.72 -5.98
CA SER A 125 12.21 -16.63 -6.96
C SER A 125 10.91 -16.59 -7.77
N HIS A 126 10.41 -17.75 -8.20
CA HIS A 126 9.14 -17.83 -8.91
C HIS A 126 7.95 -17.45 -8.02
N ASN A 127 7.94 -17.87 -6.75
CA ASN A 127 6.90 -17.47 -5.79
C ASN A 127 6.92 -15.95 -5.54
N LYS A 128 8.12 -15.34 -5.46
CA LYS A 128 8.27 -13.89 -5.36
C LYS A 128 7.70 -13.18 -6.58
N GLN A 129 7.97 -13.68 -7.80
CA GLN A 129 7.38 -13.15 -9.02
C GLN A 129 5.85 -13.25 -9.03
N LEU A 130 5.29 -14.39 -8.64
CA LEU A 130 3.83 -14.58 -8.55
C LEU A 130 3.19 -13.65 -7.51
N ARG A 131 3.85 -13.41 -6.37
CA ARG A 131 3.37 -12.43 -5.37
C ARG A 131 3.31 -11.02 -5.94
N LEU A 132 4.37 -10.59 -6.64
CA LEU A 132 4.39 -9.29 -7.32
C LEU A 132 3.30 -9.18 -8.39
N GLU A 133 3.05 -10.25 -9.14
CA GLU A 133 1.98 -10.28 -10.13
C GLU A 133 0.59 -10.19 -9.46
N ILE A 134 0.37 -10.90 -8.36
CA ILE A 134 -0.86 -10.82 -7.57
C ILE A 134 -1.08 -9.38 -7.06
N ASP A 135 -0.04 -8.74 -6.53
CA ASP A 135 -0.15 -7.39 -5.99
C ASP A 135 -0.38 -6.36 -7.10
N LYS A 136 0.24 -6.54 -8.28
CA LYS A 136 -0.08 -5.75 -9.47
C LYS A 136 -1.55 -5.90 -9.86
N LEU A 137 -2.05 -7.14 -9.97
CA LEU A 137 -3.45 -7.41 -10.33
C LEU A 137 -4.42 -6.85 -9.29
N ARG A 138 -4.07 -6.84 -8.00
CA ARG A 138 -4.86 -6.20 -6.95
C ARG A 138 -4.92 -4.68 -7.10
N LYS A 139 -3.79 -4.04 -7.39
CA LYS A 139 -3.74 -2.59 -7.66
C LYS A 139 -4.60 -2.25 -8.89
N ASP A 140 -4.42 -2.99 -9.98
CA ASP A 140 -5.21 -2.80 -11.20
C ASP A 140 -6.71 -2.98 -10.91
N LYS A 141 -7.09 -4.04 -10.17
CA LYS A 141 -8.47 -4.28 -9.74
C LYS A 141 -9.04 -3.10 -8.94
N ASN A 142 -8.29 -2.56 -7.97
CA ASN A 142 -8.75 -1.42 -7.17
C ASN A 142 -8.98 -0.17 -8.04
N ILE A 143 -8.10 0.08 -9.02
CA ILE A 143 -8.27 1.17 -9.99
C ILE A 143 -9.53 0.92 -10.84
N TYR A 144 -9.75 -0.31 -11.30
CA TYR A 144 -10.95 -0.68 -12.05
C TYR A 144 -12.24 -0.52 -11.22
N GLU A 145 -12.26 -0.95 -9.96
CA GLU A 145 -13.40 -0.77 -9.07
C GLU A 145 -13.68 0.72 -8.80
N ALA A 146 -12.64 1.53 -8.59
CA ALA A 146 -12.79 2.97 -8.39
C ALA A 146 -13.33 3.68 -9.64
N THR A 147 -12.81 3.35 -10.83
CA THR A 147 -13.30 3.91 -12.10
C THR A 147 -14.71 3.44 -12.43
N TYR A 148 -15.04 2.17 -12.17
CA TYR A 148 -16.39 1.64 -12.31
C TYR A 148 -17.38 2.38 -11.40
N LYS A 149 -17.02 2.61 -10.13
CA LYS A 149 -17.87 3.35 -9.19
C LYS A 149 -18.14 4.78 -9.66
N LYS A 150 -17.11 5.49 -10.15
CA LYS A 150 -17.27 6.83 -10.73
C LYS A 150 -18.20 6.81 -11.95
N LEU A 151 -18.00 5.86 -12.86
CA LEU A 151 -18.84 5.74 -14.05
C LEU A 151 -20.30 5.41 -13.69
N GLN A 152 -20.52 4.62 -12.66
CA GLN A 152 -21.85 4.31 -12.14
C GLN A 152 -22.53 5.54 -11.53
N GLU A 153 -21.77 6.36 -10.81
CA GLU A 153 -22.24 7.64 -10.27
C GLU A 153 -22.59 8.62 -11.39
N ASP A 154 -21.74 8.75 -12.40
CA ASP A 154 -22.00 9.57 -13.59
C ASP A 154 -23.25 9.12 -14.34
N LEU A 155 -23.46 7.81 -14.49
CA LEU A 155 -24.66 7.25 -15.12
C LEU A 155 -25.92 7.61 -14.32
N ASN A 156 -25.86 7.49 -13.00
CA ASN A 156 -26.96 7.88 -12.13
C ASN A 156 -27.24 9.38 -12.22
N ASN A 157 -26.21 10.23 -12.21
CA ASN A 157 -26.34 11.68 -12.37
C ASN A 157 -26.97 12.04 -13.72
N LYS A 158 -26.56 11.36 -14.81
CA LYS A 158 -27.18 11.57 -16.13
C LYS A 158 -28.63 11.10 -16.18
N ARG A 159 -28.97 10.05 -15.44
CA ARG A 159 -30.35 9.58 -15.31
C ARG A 159 -31.21 10.59 -14.53
N THR A 160 -30.69 11.19 -13.48
CA THR A 160 -31.41 12.25 -12.74
C THR A 160 -31.56 13.50 -13.58
N GLU A 161 -30.50 13.97 -14.25
CA GLU A 161 -30.59 15.10 -15.18
C GLU A 161 -31.63 14.86 -16.29
N MET A 162 -31.68 13.64 -16.85
CA MET A 162 -32.69 13.27 -17.83
C MET A 162 -34.11 13.30 -17.25
N ALA A 163 -34.29 12.80 -16.03
CA ALA A 163 -35.59 12.84 -15.34
C ALA A 163 -36.04 14.28 -15.06
N ASP A 164 -35.12 15.15 -14.63
CA ASP A 164 -35.39 16.57 -14.38
C ASP A 164 -35.74 17.32 -15.67
N ALA A 165 -35.04 17.03 -16.77
CA ALA A 165 -35.35 17.60 -18.08
C ALA A 165 -36.74 17.17 -18.58
N ILE A 166 -37.12 15.91 -18.36
CA ILE A 166 -38.47 15.40 -18.68
C ILE A 166 -39.52 16.11 -17.81
N ALA A 167 -39.28 16.23 -16.50
CA ALA A 167 -40.20 16.92 -15.60
C ALA A 167 -40.39 18.39 -15.97
N SER A 168 -39.28 19.09 -16.29
CA SER A 168 -39.32 20.46 -16.77
C SER A 168 -40.07 20.59 -18.11
N ALA A 169 -39.87 19.65 -19.03
CA ALA A 169 -40.59 19.63 -20.30
C ALA A 169 -42.09 19.39 -20.09
N GLU A 170 -42.47 18.43 -19.23
CA GLU A 170 -43.86 18.15 -18.88
C GLU A 170 -44.54 19.39 -18.26
N GLN A 171 -43.83 20.11 -17.39
CA GLN A 171 -44.32 21.35 -16.82
C GLN A 171 -44.53 22.43 -17.88
N ALA A 172 -43.60 22.58 -18.83
CA ALA A 172 -43.74 23.51 -19.95
C ALA A 172 -44.94 23.14 -20.85
N TYR A 173 -45.15 21.85 -21.12
CA TYR A 173 -46.32 21.37 -21.87
C TYR A 173 -47.63 21.67 -21.14
N LYS A 174 -47.71 21.42 -19.82
CA LYS A 174 -48.88 21.77 -19.00
C LYS A 174 -49.18 23.27 -19.02
N ASN A 175 -48.15 24.11 -18.94
CA ASN A 175 -48.33 25.57 -19.01
C ASN A 175 -48.83 26.01 -20.39
N ARG A 176 -48.26 25.44 -21.47
CA ARG A 176 -48.72 25.68 -22.84
C ARG A 176 -50.17 25.25 -23.04
N GLU A 177 -50.54 24.07 -22.54
CA GLU A 177 -51.90 23.54 -22.65
C GLU A 177 -52.90 24.44 -21.93
N LYS A 178 -52.58 24.89 -20.70
CA LYS A 178 -53.38 25.88 -19.98
C LYS A 178 -53.54 27.18 -20.77
N ALA A 179 -52.46 27.70 -21.34
CA ALA A 179 -52.51 28.92 -22.15
C ALA A 179 -53.39 28.75 -23.40
N LEU A 180 -53.29 27.61 -24.09
CA LEU A 180 -54.13 27.29 -25.25
C LEU A 180 -55.60 27.17 -24.85
N GLN A 181 -55.90 26.53 -23.72
CA GLN A 181 -57.26 26.44 -23.20
C GLN A 181 -57.83 27.84 -22.90
N THR A 182 -57.07 28.70 -22.20
CA THR A 182 -57.53 30.07 -21.93
C THR A 182 -57.74 30.88 -23.21
N LEU A 183 -56.92 30.65 -24.25
CA LEU A 183 -57.06 31.30 -25.54
C LEU A 183 -58.32 30.83 -26.27
N GLU A 184 -58.63 29.53 -26.22
CA GLU A 184 -59.86 28.97 -26.78
C GLU A 184 -61.11 29.49 -26.05
N GLU A 185 -61.06 29.58 -24.72
CA GLU A 185 -62.12 30.19 -23.91
C GLU A 185 -62.34 31.67 -24.30
N LEU A 186 -61.26 32.46 -24.38
CA LEU A 186 -61.34 33.87 -24.82
C LEU A 186 -61.86 34.02 -26.24
N LYS A 187 -61.47 33.15 -27.18
CA LYS A 187 -62.02 33.15 -28.55
C LYS A 187 -63.52 32.91 -28.56
N LYS A 188 -63.97 31.91 -27.81
CA LYS A 188 -65.38 31.57 -27.70
C LYS A 188 -66.19 32.71 -27.07
N ASP A 189 -65.63 33.39 -26.08
CA ASP A 189 -66.29 34.55 -25.47
C ASP A 189 -66.33 35.75 -26.41
N ASN A 190 -65.26 36.00 -27.18
CA ASN A 190 -65.25 37.03 -28.21
C ASN A 190 -66.27 36.75 -29.34
N GLU A 191 -66.41 35.50 -29.79
CA GLU A 191 -67.44 35.10 -30.75
C GLU A 191 -68.85 35.36 -30.20
N LYS A 192 -69.12 35.02 -28.94
CA LYS A 192 -70.41 35.33 -28.30
C LYS A 192 -70.67 36.83 -28.20
N GLU A 193 -69.64 37.62 -27.90
CA GLU A 193 -69.77 39.08 -27.86
C GLU A 193 -70.05 39.63 -29.25
N GLN A 194 -69.33 39.18 -30.29
CA GLN A 194 -69.61 39.54 -31.68
C GLN A 194 -71.05 39.18 -32.08
N ASP A 195 -71.51 37.97 -31.76
CA ASP A 195 -72.89 37.57 -32.03
C ASP A 195 -73.93 38.47 -31.33
N LYS A 196 -73.63 38.95 -30.11
CA LYS A 196 -74.51 39.90 -29.40
C LYS A 196 -74.47 41.27 -30.08
N TYR A 197 -73.28 41.77 -30.40
CA TYR A 197 -73.11 43.03 -31.12
C TYR A 197 -73.82 43.00 -32.47
N GLU A 198 -73.73 41.91 -33.24
CA GLU A 198 -74.43 41.78 -34.51
C GLU A 198 -75.97 41.78 -34.34
N LYS A 199 -76.49 41.15 -33.28
CA LYS A 199 -77.92 41.20 -32.97
C LYS A 199 -78.37 42.61 -32.61
N GLU A 200 -77.66 43.29 -31.73
CA GLU A 200 -77.95 44.67 -31.34
C GLU A 200 -77.83 45.62 -32.54
N TRP A 201 -76.83 45.43 -33.39
CA TRP A 201 -76.64 46.18 -34.63
C TRP A 201 -77.79 45.99 -35.61
N ASN A 202 -78.22 44.74 -35.82
CA ASN A 202 -79.35 44.43 -36.69
C ASN A 202 -80.68 44.97 -36.14
N GLU A 203 -80.86 44.94 -34.82
CA GLU A 203 -82.03 45.53 -34.16
C GLU A 203 -82.05 47.05 -34.34
N LEU A 204 -80.93 47.74 -34.12
CA LEU A 204 -80.79 49.17 -34.38
C LEU A 204 -81.04 49.51 -35.85
N LEU A 205 -80.48 48.74 -36.79
CA LEU A 205 -80.76 48.89 -38.22
C LEU A 205 -82.25 48.72 -38.54
N SER A 206 -82.91 47.74 -37.94
CA SER A 206 -84.36 47.53 -38.12
C SER A 206 -85.17 48.70 -37.57
N GLN A 207 -84.80 49.22 -36.39
CA GLN A 207 -85.43 50.41 -35.81
C GLN A 207 -85.25 51.63 -36.72
N ILE A 208 -84.06 51.86 -37.26
CA ILE A 208 -83.79 52.94 -38.23
C ILE A 208 -84.61 52.73 -39.51
N GLU A 209 -84.72 51.51 -40.03
CA GLU A 209 -85.52 51.24 -41.22
C GLU A 209 -87.02 51.45 -40.95
N GLN A 210 -87.51 51.06 -39.77
CA GLN A 210 -88.87 51.35 -39.33
C GLN A 210 -89.11 52.85 -39.19
N GLU A 211 -88.16 53.61 -38.62
CA GLU A 211 -88.24 55.07 -38.55
C GLU A 211 -88.21 55.71 -39.94
N LYS A 212 -87.35 55.23 -40.84
CA LYS A 212 -87.29 55.70 -42.23
C LYS A 212 -88.61 55.44 -42.95
N LYS A 213 -89.19 54.24 -42.82
CA LYS A 213 -90.51 53.90 -43.36
C LYS A 213 -91.61 54.76 -42.74
N ARG A 214 -91.58 55.00 -41.42
CA ARG A 214 -92.52 55.93 -40.76
C ARG A 214 -92.36 57.36 -41.28
N LYS A 215 -91.13 57.84 -41.45
CA LYS A 215 -90.83 59.18 -41.97
C LYS A 215 -91.24 59.32 -43.43
N GLU A 216 -91.00 58.31 -44.27
CA GLU A 216 -91.47 58.24 -45.65
C GLU A 216 -93.01 58.21 -45.71
N PHE A 217 -93.67 57.45 -44.84
CA PHE A 217 -95.12 57.43 -44.72
C PHE A 217 -95.69 58.79 -44.29
N ILE A 218 -95.05 59.46 -43.32
CA ILE A 218 -95.41 60.81 -42.90
C ILE A 218 -95.20 61.79 -44.06
N GLN A 219 -94.07 61.75 -44.77
CA GLN A 219 -93.82 62.59 -45.95
C GLN A 219 -94.80 62.32 -47.09
N MET A 220 -95.22 61.06 -47.28
CA MET A 220 -96.22 60.70 -48.27
C MET A 220 -97.59 61.24 -47.89
N LYS A 221 -98.01 61.09 -46.61
CA LYS A 221 -99.21 61.71 -46.07
C LYS A 221 -99.17 63.24 -46.05
N GLU A 222 -98.00 63.83 -45.84
CA GLU A 222 -97.81 65.28 -45.86
C GLU A 222 -97.88 65.81 -47.30
N LYS A 223 -97.31 65.10 -48.27
CA LYS A 223 -97.51 65.38 -49.71
C LYS A 223 -98.95 65.13 -50.16
N GLU A 224 -99.67 64.21 -49.54
CA GLU A 224 -101.10 63.96 -49.78
C GLU A 224 -101.96 65.06 -49.16
N LYS A 225 -101.67 65.50 -47.92
CA LYS A 225 -102.28 66.68 -47.29
C LYS A 225 -101.94 68.00 -47.99
N LEU A 226 -100.74 68.16 -48.57
CA LEU A 226 -100.41 69.31 -49.43
C LEU A 226 -101.16 69.28 -50.77
N LYS A 227 -101.65 68.11 -51.21
CA LYS A 227 -102.54 67.99 -52.38
C LYS A 227 -104.02 68.12 -52.02
N GLU A 228 -104.38 67.87 -50.76
CA GLU A 228 -105.76 67.97 -50.24
C GLU A 228 -106.08 69.35 -49.62
N ASN A 229 -105.08 70.18 -49.28
CA ASN A 229 -105.27 71.57 -48.83
C ASN A 229 -105.10 72.59 -49.97
N SER A 230 -105.97 72.51 -50.97
CA SER A 230 -106.15 73.57 -51.97
C SER A 230 -107.62 74.03 -52.01
N LEU A 231 -108.16 74.50 -50.87
CA LEU A 231 -109.22 75.51 -50.79
C LEU A 231 -109.56 75.83 -49.32
N THR A 232 -109.56 77.12 -48.96
CA THR A 232 -110.36 77.80 -47.89
C THR A 232 -110.17 77.33 -46.44
N ASP A 233 -110.25 78.13 -45.38
CA ASP A 233 -110.29 79.55 -45.10
C ASP A 233 -109.92 79.68 -43.60
N ILE A 234 -109.37 80.84 -43.25
CA ILE A 234 -109.16 81.51 -41.95
C ILE A 234 -109.75 80.84 -40.68
N ASP A 235 -108.93 80.70 -39.62
CA ASP A 235 -109.37 80.95 -38.22
C ASP A 235 -108.19 81.35 -37.29
N PRO A 236 -108.25 82.47 -36.54
CA PRO A 236 -107.20 82.89 -35.62
C PRO A 236 -107.57 82.51 -34.17
N GLU A 237 -107.29 81.28 -33.73
CA GLU A 237 -107.58 80.91 -32.34
C GLU A 237 -106.67 79.82 -31.73
N ASP A 238 -105.40 79.74 -32.13
CA ASP A 238 -104.43 78.80 -31.54
C ASP A 238 -103.26 79.48 -30.78
N GLU A 239 -103.45 80.73 -30.33
CA GLU A 239 -102.49 81.45 -29.47
C GLU A 239 -102.51 80.96 -28.00
N GLN A 240 -103.38 80.01 -27.66
CA GLN A 240 -103.52 79.47 -26.29
C GLN A 240 -102.91 78.07 -26.07
N LYS A 241 -102.52 77.33 -27.13
CA LYS A 241 -101.81 76.04 -26.97
C LYS A 241 -100.30 76.19 -26.80
N ILE A 242 -99.72 77.31 -27.21
CA ILE A 242 -98.29 77.63 -27.02
C ILE A 242 -97.99 77.97 -25.54
N ARG A 243 -99.00 78.41 -24.77
CA ARG A 243 -98.88 78.67 -23.32
C ARG A 243 -98.95 77.42 -22.43
N ASN A 244 -99.44 76.29 -22.95
CA ASN A 244 -99.49 75.05 -22.19
C ASN A 244 -98.28 74.13 -22.45
N LEU A 245 -97.60 74.30 -23.59
CA LEU A 245 -96.28 73.68 -23.84
C LEU A 245 -95.15 74.32 -23.02
N THR A 246 -95.32 75.56 -22.58
CA THR A 246 -94.36 76.25 -21.69
C THR A 246 -94.39 75.74 -20.25
N LYS A 247 -95.46 75.04 -19.84
CA LYS A 247 -95.57 74.44 -18.50
C LYS A 247 -95.06 73.00 -18.40
N LEU A 248 -94.91 72.28 -19.52
CA LEU A 248 -94.21 70.99 -19.55
C LEU A 248 -92.68 71.14 -19.55
N SER A 249 -92.16 72.28 -20.01
CA SER A 249 -90.72 72.61 -19.94
C SER A 249 -90.26 72.96 -18.51
N GLU A 250 -91.17 73.32 -17.60
CA GLU A 250 -90.82 73.58 -16.19
C GLU A 250 -90.66 72.30 -15.35
N ALA A 251 -91.22 71.17 -15.77
CA ALA A 251 -90.99 69.88 -15.12
C ALA A 251 -89.61 69.28 -15.47
N GLU A 252 -89.09 69.59 -16.65
CA GLU A 252 -87.72 69.24 -17.07
C GLU A 252 -86.66 70.04 -16.28
N LYS A 253 -87.05 71.19 -15.72
CA LYS A 253 -86.16 71.99 -14.86
C LYS A 253 -85.86 71.38 -13.50
N ILE A 254 -86.64 70.40 -13.05
CA ILE A 254 -86.43 69.74 -11.76
C ILE A 254 -85.27 68.71 -11.86
N SER A 255 -85.13 68.01 -13.00
CA SER A 255 -83.93 67.22 -13.31
C SER A 255 -82.71 68.11 -13.56
N THR A 256 -82.91 69.30 -14.13
CA THR A 256 -81.81 70.28 -14.23
C THR A 256 -81.45 70.92 -12.89
N ASN A 257 -82.26 70.83 -11.84
CA ASN A 257 -81.93 71.50 -10.58
C ASN A 257 -80.81 70.76 -9.83
N GLU A 258 -80.74 69.43 -9.96
CA GLU A 258 -79.60 68.63 -9.47
C GLU A 258 -78.34 68.89 -10.29
N SER A 259 -78.43 68.97 -11.62
CA SER A 259 -77.27 69.31 -12.45
C SER A 259 -76.85 70.78 -12.29
N VAL A 260 -77.77 71.71 -12.06
CA VAL A 260 -77.46 73.12 -11.76
C VAL A 260 -76.88 73.28 -10.36
N GLN A 261 -77.31 72.50 -9.37
CA GLN A 261 -76.65 72.48 -8.05
C GLN A 261 -75.24 71.89 -8.13
N LEU A 262 -75.04 70.85 -8.93
CA LEU A 262 -73.73 70.27 -9.16
C LEU A 262 -72.82 71.26 -9.90
N VAL A 263 -73.33 71.95 -10.93
CA VAL A 263 -72.62 73.02 -11.64
C VAL A 263 -72.29 74.17 -10.70
N LYS A 264 -73.22 74.60 -9.83
CA LYS A 264 -72.94 75.63 -8.81
C LYS A 264 -71.88 75.18 -7.81
N SER A 265 -71.87 73.91 -7.41
CA SER A 265 -70.83 73.37 -6.52
C SER A 265 -69.45 73.33 -7.18
N TYR A 266 -69.38 72.99 -8.48
CA TYR A 266 -68.15 73.06 -9.26
C TYR A 266 -67.73 74.50 -9.53
N GLU A 267 -68.66 75.43 -9.77
CA GLU A 267 -68.40 76.87 -9.90
C GLU A 267 -67.88 77.47 -8.59
N GLU A 268 -68.43 77.09 -7.43
CA GLU A 268 -67.94 77.53 -6.12
C GLU A 268 -66.55 76.93 -5.80
N ALA A 269 -66.31 75.66 -6.13
CA ALA A 269 -65.01 75.02 -5.99
C ALA A 269 -63.96 75.65 -6.92
N LEU A 270 -64.33 75.94 -8.18
CA LEU A 270 -63.49 76.62 -9.15
C LEU A 270 -63.23 78.08 -8.76
N ALA A 271 -64.19 78.78 -8.16
CA ALA A 271 -64.01 80.13 -7.66
C ALA A 271 -63.03 80.17 -6.48
N LYS A 272 -63.06 79.17 -5.58
CA LYS A 272 -62.05 79.02 -4.51
C LYS A 272 -60.67 78.74 -5.07
N ILE A 273 -60.56 77.81 -6.03
CA ILE A 273 -59.28 77.50 -6.69
C ILE A 273 -58.74 78.74 -7.43
N LYS A 274 -59.59 79.49 -8.12
CA LYS A 274 -59.22 80.75 -8.80
C LYS A 274 -58.71 81.82 -7.82
N ALA A 275 -59.33 81.93 -6.65
CA ALA A 275 -58.92 82.86 -5.60
C ALA A 275 -57.58 82.50 -4.95
N GLU A 276 -57.24 81.21 -4.85
CA GLU A 276 -56.01 80.72 -4.23
C GLU A 276 -54.84 80.55 -5.21
N THR A 277 -55.10 80.29 -6.48
CA THR A 277 -54.06 80.02 -7.50
C THR A 277 -53.78 81.20 -8.44
N GLY A 278 -54.68 82.19 -8.54
CA GLY A 278 -54.45 83.43 -9.30
C GLY A 278 -54.41 83.29 -10.83
N VAL A 279 -54.82 82.14 -11.39
CA VAL A 279 -54.82 81.89 -12.84
C VAL A 279 -56.14 82.38 -13.47
N GLU A 280 -56.07 83.19 -14.53
CA GLU A 280 -57.25 83.89 -15.08
C GLU A 280 -58.15 83.02 -15.97
N THR A 281 -57.60 81.95 -16.59
CA THR A 281 -58.28 81.11 -17.59
C THR A 281 -58.40 79.65 -17.13
N LEU A 282 -59.62 79.08 -17.24
CA LEU A 282 -59.93 77.69 -16.86
C LEU A 282 -59.08 76.67 -17.63
N GLN A 283 -58.76 76.97 -18.89
CA GLN A 283 -57.96 76.10 -19.74
C GLN A 283 -56.52 75.96 -19.21
N ASP A 284 -55.91 77.06 -18.77
CA ASP A 284 -54.54 77.06 -18.24
C ASP A 284 -54.44 76.28 -16.92
N LEU A 285 -55.50 76.29 -16.10
CA LEU A 285 -55.58 75.48 -14.88
C LEU A 285 -55.67 73.98 -15.19
N VAL A 286 -56.51 73.61 -16.16
CA VAL A 286 -56.65 72.20 -16.59
C VAL A 286 -55.36 71.71 -17.23
N ASP A 287 -54.72 72.51 -18.07
CA ASP A 287 -53.45 72.15 -18.72
C ASP A 287 -52.31 72.05 -17.67
N ALA A 288 -52.30 72.91 -16.65
CA ALA A 288 -51.37 72.78 -15.53
C ALA A 288 -51.64 71.51 -14.71
N PHE A 289 -52.90 71.18 -14.42
CA PHE A 289 -53.28 69.94 -13.72
C PHE A 289 -52.93 68.70 -14.54
N LEU A 290 -53.17 68.71 -15.86
CA LEU A 290 -52.76 67.62 -16.75
C LEU A 290 -51.23 67.45 -16.71
N GLY A 291 -50.48 68.55 -16.75
CA GLY A 291 -49.03 68.51 -16.62
C GLY A 291 -48.55 68.04 -15.25
N TYR A 292 -49.29 68.31 -14.17
CA TYR A 292 -49.01 67.75 -12.84
C TYR A 292 -49.39 66.27 -12.76
N GLU A 293 -50.47 65.84 -13.41
CA GLU A 293 -50.90 64.45 -13.48
C GLU A 293 -49.91 63.60 -14.30
N GLU A 294 -49.42 64.12 -15.43
CA GLU A 294 -48.34 63.51 -16.21
C GLU A 294 -47.04 63.41 -15.42
N LYS A 295 -46.67 64.46 -14.67
CA LYS A 295 -45.51 64.40 -13.76
C LYS A 295 -45.72 63.40 -12.63
N ASN A 296 -46.93 63.30 -12.08
CA ASN A 296 -47.24 62.39 -10.98
C ASN A 296 -47.26 60.93 -11.43
N THR A 297 -47.81 60.67 -12.62
CA THR A 297 -47.78 59.33 -13.25
C THR A 297 -46.35 58.94 -13.63
N ALA A 298 -45.53 59.87 -14.15
CA ALA A 298 -44.11 59.64 -14.36
C ALA A 298 -43.36 59.34 -13.05
N LEU A 299 -43.68 60.07 -11.97
CA LEU A 299 -43.07 59.82 -10.65
C LEU A 299 -43.48 58.46 -10.08
N LEU A 300 -44.74 58.07 -10.24
CA LEU A 300 -45.25 56.75 -9.84
C LEU A 300 -44.54 55.63 -10.61
N ASN A 301 -44.37 55.80 -11.92
CA ASN A 301 -43.61 54.85 -12.74
C ASN A 301 -42.16 54.75 -12.28
N PHE A 302 -41.53 55.88 -11.97
CA PHE A 302 -40.15 55.91 -11.44
C PHE A 302 -40.05 55.27 -10.05
N VAL A 303 -41.02 55.48 -9.17
CA VAL A 303 -41.07 54.81 -7.86
C VAL A 303 -41.25 53.30 -8.03
N ASN A 304 -42.08 52.87 -8.98
CA ASN A 304 -42.25 51.45 -9.27
C ASN A 304 -40.96 50.83 -9.84
N GLU A 305 -40.29 51.52 -10.76
CA GLU A 305 -39.01 51.08 -11.33
C GLU A 305 -37.92 51.00 -10.26
N LEU A 306 -37.82 52.00 -9.37
CA LEU A 306 -36.92 51.95 -8.22
C LEU A 306 -37.28 50.83 -7.24
N THR A 307 -38.57 50.54 -7.05
CA THR A 307 -39.00 49.44 -6.17
C THR A 307 -38.60 48.10 -6.77
N GLU A 308 -38.75 47.93 -8.08
CA GLU A 308 -38.30 46.74 -8.81
C GLU A 308 -36.76 46.61 -8.77
N GLU A 309 -36.03 47.72 -8.89
CA GLU A 309 -34.56 47.74 -8.74
C GLU A 309 -34.14 47.38 -7.30
N ILE A 310 -34.85 47.87 -6.28
CA ILE A 310 -34.62 47.52 -4.88
C ILE A 310 -34.84 46.00 -4.68
N GLU A 311 -35.94 45.44 -5.18
CA GLU A 311 -36.20 44.00 -5.08
C GLU A 311 -35.11 43.16 -5.77
N GLN A 312 -34.63 43.61 -6.94
CA GLN A 312 -33.53 42.96 -7.64
C GLN A 312 -32.21 43.03 -6.85
N LEU A 313 -31.88 44.18 -6.29
CA LEU A 313 -30.69 44.36 -5.46
C LEU A 313 -30.76 43.56 -4.16
N GLU A 314 -31.91 43.51 -3.51
CA GLU A 314 -32.13 42.68 -2.32
C GLU A 314 -31.95 41.19 -2.64
N LYS A 315 -32.47 40.72 -3.78
CA LYS A 315 -32.26 39.35 -4.24
C LYS A 315 -30.78 39.06 -4.51
N GLN A 316 -30.05 39.98 -5.16
CA GLN A 316 -28.61 39.84 -5.38
C GLN A 316 -27.84 39.82 -4.06
N ILE A 317 -28.22 40.65 -3.08
CA ILE A 317 -27.63 40.65 -1.74
C ILE A 317 -27.87 39.30 -1.05
N GLU A 318 -29.08 38.73 -1.14
CA GLU A 318 -29.42 37.43 -0.57
C GLU A 318 -28.60 36.30 -1.22
N GLU A 319 -28.44 36.34 -2.54
CA GLU A 319 -27.63 35.39 -3.30
C GLU A 319 -26.15 35.46 -2.90
N ILE A 320 -25.57 36.65 -2.87
CA ILE A 320 -24.17 36.87 -2.45
C ILE A 320 -23.96 36.46 -0.99
N LYS A 321 -24.90 36.77 -0.09
CA LYS A 321 -24.85 36.30 1.31
C LYS A 321 -24.91 34.78 1.39
N GLY A 322 -25.71 34.14 0.56
CA GLY A 322 -25.78 32.68 0.42
C GLY A 322 -24.45 32.08 -0.06
N GLU A 323 -23.82 32.70 -1.06
CA GLU A 323 -22.49 32.30 -1.52
C GLU A 323 -21.43 32.47 -0.44
N ILE A 324 -21.40 33.60 0.28
CA ILE A 324 -20.48 33.84 1.40
C ILE A 324 -20.66 32.76 2.47
N ALA A 325 -21.90 32.38 2.81
CA ALA A 325 -22.17 31.31 3.76
C ALA A 325 -21.62 29.95 3.28
N ARG A 326 -21.81 29.61 1.99
CA ARG A 326 -21.23 28.41 1.39
C ARG A 326 -19.71 28.42 1.42
N TYR A 327 -19.07 29.52 1.03
CA TYR A 327 -17.61 29.67 1.08
C TYR A 327 -17.07 29.59 2.50
N LYS A 328 -17.77 30.16 3.48
CA LYS A 328 -17.38 30.07 4.89
C LYS A 328 -17.48 28.63 5.42
N GLN A 329 -18.53 27.90 5.04
CA GLN A 329 -18.69 26.48 5.41
C GLN A 329 -17.63 25.61 4.74
N MET A 330 -17.34 25.85 3.46
CA MET A 330 -16.30 25.14 2.72
C MET A 330 -14.88 25.48 3.24
N GLY A 331 -14.65 26.74 3.61
CA GLY A 331 -13.45 27.20 4.31
C GLY A 331 -13.25 26.47 5.64
N ALA A 332 -14.28 26.38 6.47
CA ALA A 332 -14.20 25.66 7.75
C ALA A 332 -13.91 24.16 7.58
N LEU A 333 -14.49 23.50 6.57
CA LEU A 333 -14.21 22.10 6.27
C LEU A 333 -12.77 21.90 5.77
N THR A 334 -12.27 22.77 4.90
CA THR A 334 -10.89 22.70 4.42
C THR A 334 -9.87 23.07 5.50
N ASP A 335 -10.19 23.98 6.41
CA ASP A 335 -9.32 24.32 7.53
C ASP A 335 -9.27 23.20 8.58
N THR A 336 -10.39 22.53 8.85
CA THR A 336 -10.38 21.35 9.73
C THR A 336 -9.63 20.18 9.12
N SER A 337 -9.71 19.96 7.80
CA SER A 337 -8.93 18.92 7.13
C SER A 337 -7.43 19.25 7.10
N LYS A 338 -7.06 20.50 6.78
CA LYS A 338 -5.67 20.99 6.86
C LYS A 338 -5.12 20.86 8.28
N LYS A 339 -5.89 21.24 9.30
CA LYS A 339 -5.46 21.12 10.71
C LYS A 339 -5.24 19.67 11.12
N ARG A 340 -6.10 18.74 10.69
CA ARG A 340 -5.88 17.30 10.91
C ARG A 340 -4.66 16.78 10.18
N MET A 341 -4.41 17.25 8.96
CA MET A 341 -3.23 16.86 8.19
C MET A 341 -1.94 17.39 8.83
N LEU A 342 -1.93 18.65 9.27
CA LEU A 342 -0.81 19.23 10.02
C LEU A 342 -0.54 18.45 11.30
N GLN A 343 -1.57 18.12 12.09
CA GLN A 343 -1.41 17.32 13.30
C GLN A 343 -0.81 15.94 13.01
N LYS A 344 -1.22 15.28 11.92
CA LYS A 344 -0.62 14.00 11.50
C LYS A 344 0.84 14.15 11.07
N MET A 345 1.19 15.25 10.40
CA MET A 345 2.57 15.51 9.99
C MET A 345 3.45 15.85 11.20
N GLU A 346 2.95 16.62 12.16
CA GLU A 346 3.61 16.88 13.44
C GLU A 346 3.85 15.59 14.24
N GLU A 347 2.86 14.70 14.29
CA GLU A 347 3.01 13.40 14.96
C GLU A 347 4.04 12.51 14.27
N LYS A 348 4.03 12.47 12.93
CA LYS A 348 5.06 11.76 12.15
C LYS A 348 6.46 12.35 12.40
N LEU A 349 6.57 13.66 12.45
CA LEU A 349 7.83 14.36 12.70
C LEU A 349 8.34 14.04 14.11
N ALA A 350 7.49 14.12 15.13
CA ALA A 350 7.84 13.76 16.50
C ALA A 350 8.29 12.29 16.62
N ASN A 351 7.62 11.37 15.93
CA ASN A 351 8.02 9.96 15.90
C ASN A 351 9.37 9.75 15.19
N MET A 352 9.63 10.47 14.09
CA MET A 352 10.93 10.43 13.42
C MET A 352 12.04 11.03 14.28
N GLU A 353 11.79 12.15 14.96
CA GLU A 353 12.75 12.76 15.89
C GLU A 353 13.07 11.82 17.06
N PHE A 354 12.07 11.14 17.61
CA PHE A 354 12.27 10.14 18.65
C PHE A 354 13.12 8.96 18.16
N LYS A 355 12.80 8.40 16.98
CA LYS A 355 13.62 7.34 16.35
C LYS A 355 15.04 7.81 16.07
N ASN A 356 15.20 9.04 15.59
CA ASN A 356 16.51 9.63 15.32
C ASN A 356 17.32 9.81 16.61
N SER A 357 16.69 10.26 17.70
CA SER A 357 17.34 10.37 19.01
C SER A 357 17.81 9.00 19.53
N ILE A 358 17.03 7.94 19.35
CA ILE A 358 17.43 6.57 19.71
C ILE A 358 18.62 6.13 18.87
N ASN A 359 18.57 6.35 17.55
CA ASN A 359 19.65 5.97 16.65
C ASN A 359 20.94 6.75 16.94
N GLU A 360 20.84 8.03 17.27
CA GLU A 360 21.99 8.84 17.68
C GLU A 360 22.60 8.32 18.98
N GLN A 361 21.78 7.92 19.95
CA GLN A 361 22.27 7.29 21.17
C GLN A 361 22.97 5.96 20.89
N ARG A 362 22.37 5.10 20.05
CA ARG A 362 23.00 3.82 19.62
C ARG A 362 24.31 4.07 18.87
N GLN A 363 24.37 5.09 18.02
CA GLN A 363 25.60 5.47 17.32
C GLN A 363 26.68 5.91 18.32
N LYS A 364 26.35 6.72 19.32
CA LYS A 364 27.29 7.12 20.39
C LYS A 364 27.79 5.91 21.18
N GLU A 365 26.92 4.96 21.50
CA GLU A 365 27.32 3.71 22.17
C GLU A 365 28.26 2.87 21.29
N SER A 366 27.93 2.67 20.02
CA SER A 366 28.79 1.96 19.05
C SER A 366 30.12 2.68 18.81
N MET A 367 30.16 4.02 18.79
CA MET A 367 31.41 4.77 18.67
C MET A 367 32.30 4.57 19.90
N LYS A 368 31.73 4.48 21.10
CA LYS A 368 32.49 4.15 22.33
C LYS A 368 33.08 2.75 22.27
N THR A 369 32.34 1.75 21.78
CA THR A 369 32.86 0.39 21.65
C THR A 369 33.96 0.30 20.60
N ILE A 370 33.82 1.00 19.47
CA ILE A 370 34.87 1.09 18.44
C ILE A 370 36.13 1.77 18.99
N ALA A 371 35.99 2.87 19.74
CA ALA A 371 37.13 3.54 20.37
C ALA A 371 37.85 2.63 21.37
N PHE A 372 37.11 1.87 22.17
CA PHE A 372 37.67 0.88 23.09
C PHE A 372 38.43 -0.22 22.33
N ILE A 373 37.85 -0.78 21.27
CA ILE A 373 38.52 -1.80 20.44
C ILE A 373 39.79 -1.24 19.80
N LYS A 374 39.76 0.00 19.30
CA LYS A 374 40.94 0.68 18.75
C LYS A 374 42.08 0.76 19.79
N GLU A 375 41.76 1.13 21.02
CA GLU A 375 42.74 1.18 22.11
C GLU A 375 43.29 -0.22 22.46
N GLN A 376 42.43 -1.23 22.54
CA GLN A 376 42.86 -2.62 22.80
C GLN A 376 43.73 -3.18 21.68
N LEU A 377 43.38 -2.94 20.42
CA LEU A 377 44.19 -3.34 19.27
C LEU A 377 45.56 -2.67 19.29
N LYS A 378 45.62 -1.37 19.59
CA LYS A 378 46.87 -0.63 19.75
C LYS A 378 47.75 -1.26 20.83
N ASN A 379 47.18 -1.54 22.00
CA ASN A 379 47.88 -2.17 23.11
C ASN A 379 48.40 -3.57 22.74
N PHE A 380 47.59 -4.37 22.02
CA PHE A 380 47.97 -5.72 21.62
C PHE A 380 49.08 -5.72 20.58
N ILE A 381 49.00 -4.85 19.56
CA ILE A 381 50.04 -4.72 18.54
C ILE A 381 51.34 -4.23 19.17
N GLN A 382 51.30 -3.23 20.05
CA GLN A 382 52.48 -2.75 20.77
C GLN A 382 53.15 -3.85 21.61
N ALA A 383 52.36 -4.76 22.20
CA ALA A 383 52.87 -5.89 22.96
C ALA A 383 53.46 -7.02 22.09
N LEU A 384 52.99 -7.16 20.85
CA LEU A 384 53.49 -8.15 19.90
C LEU A 384 54.77 -7.69 19.19
N ASP A 385 54.79 -6.45 18.70
CA ASP A 385 55.93 -5.86 18.00
C ASP A 385 55.87 -4.32 18.06
N SER A 386 56.82 -3.73 18.77
CA SER A 386 56.84 -2.29 19.05
C SER A 386 57.30 -1.43 17.87
N GLU A 387 57.85 -2.02 16.80
CA GLU A 387 58.30 -1.31 15.59
C GLU A 387 57.32 -1.44 14.40
N ASP A 388 56.12 -1.97 14.64
CA ASP A 388 55.15 -2.24 13.59
C ASP A 388 54.68 -0.95 12.87
N PRO A 389 54.73 -0.92 11.51
CA PRO A 389 54.30 0.24 10.73
C PRO A 389 52.80 0.52 10.90
N ILE A 390 52.01 -0.53 11.18
CA ILE A 390 50.56 -0.51 11.38
C ILE A 390 50.17 0.34 12.60
N LEU A 391 51.07 0.51 13.56
CA LEU A 391 50.81 1.32 14.75
C LEU A 391 50.66 2.81 14.40
N LYS A 392 51.28 3.28 13.30
CA LYS A 392 51.11 4.65 12.78
C LYS A 392 49.80 4.80 12.01
N ASP A 393 49.45 3.79 11.21
CA ASP A 393 48.22 3.77 10.42
C ASP A 393 46.98 3.74 11.33
N ILE A 394 47.05 3.04 12.47
CA ILE A 394 45.99 3.03 13.49
C ILE A 394 45.79 4.42 14.11
N ASP A 395 46.84 5.23 14.27
CA ASP A 395 46.73 6.57 14.88
C ASP A 395 46.23 7.62 13.88
N GLU A 396 46.59 7.51 12.60
CA GLU A 396 46.24 8.47 11.55
C GLU A 396 44.85 8.20 10.92
N GLU A 397 44.42 6.93 10.81
CA GLU A 397 43.16 6.58 10.17
C GLU A 397 41.99 6.37 11.16
N ALA A 398 40.80 6.83 10.74
CA ALA A 398 39.55 6.49 11.42
C ALA A 398 39.28 4.98 11.25
N LEU A 399 38.89 4.32 12.34
CA LEU A 399 38.65 2.88 12.33
C LEU A 399 37.36 2.57 11.54
N THR A 400 37.51 2.22 10.27
CA THR A 400 36.43 1.68 9.43
C THR A 400 36.35 0.17 9.58
N GLU A 401 35.23 -0.45 9.20
CA GLU A 401 35.06 -1.91 9.26
C GLU A 401 36.13 -2.64 8.42
N ALA A 402 36.47 -2.09 7.25
CA ALA A 402 37.52 -2.62 6.39
C ALA A 402 38.90 -2.54 7.05
N ASN A 403 39.23 -1.40 7.68
CA ASN A 403 40.50 -1.22 8.36
C ASN A 403 40.61 -2.08 9.62
N MET A 404 39.51 -2.22 10.38
CA MET A 404 39.46 -3.06 11.58
C MET A 404 39.69 -4.55 11.24
N MET A 405 39.09 -5.04 10.16
CA MET A 405 39.31 -6.40 9.67
C MET A 405 40.76 -6.63 9.21
N HIS A 406 41.35 -5.62 8.57
CA HIS A 406 42.76 -5.68 8.17
C HIS A 406 43.68 -5.79 9.39
N TYR A 407 43.53 -4.89 10.38
CA TYR A 407 44.35 -4.91 11.59
C TYR A 407 44.18 -6.21 12.40
N LEU A 408 42.95 -6.74 12.52
CA LEU A 408 42.71 -8.03 13.19
C LEU A 408 43.37 -9.20 12.45
N SER A 409 43.38 -9.18 11.11
CA SER A 409 44.01 -10.22 10.30
C SER A 409 45.54 -10.20 10.45
N GLU A 410 46.15 -9.03 10.55
CA GLU A 410 47.59 -8.90 10.77
C GLU A 410 47.99 -9.30 12.19
N VAL A 411 47.17 -8.95 13.18
CA VAL A 411 47.30 -9.43 14.55
C VAL A 411 47.25 -10.96 14.61
N GLU A 412 46.30 -11.57 13.92
CA GLU A 412 46.18 -13.03 13.82
C GLU A 412 47.42 -13.65 13.17
N LEU A 413 47.90 -13.08 12.06
CA LEU A 413 49.11 -13.54 11.37
C LEU A 413 50.34 -13.51 12.31
N LYS A 414 50.49 -12.46 13.11
CA LYS A 414 51.61 -12.32 14.05
C LYS A 414 51.49 -13.25 15.24
N ALA A 415 50.31 -13.35 15.84
CA ALA A 415 50.05 -14.31 16.90
C ALA A 415 50.37 -15.74 16.44
N ASN A 416 49.97 -16.10 15.22
CA ASN A 416 50.28 -17.40 14.61
C ASN A 416 51.78 -17.61 14.41
N LYS A 417 52.54 -16.59 13.98
CA LYS A 417 54.01 -16.66 13.86
C LYS A 417 54.69 -16.90 15.22
N ILE A 418 54.22 -16.24 16.28
CA ILE A 418 54.76 -16.44 17.64
C ILE A 418 54.43 -17.84 18.16
N ILE A 419 53.21 -18.33 17.92
CA ILE A 419 52.83 -19.70 18.29
C ILE A 419 53.72 -20.72 17.55
N GLN A 420 53.98 -20.48 16.26
CA GLN A 420 54.89 -21.32 15.46
C GLN A 420 56.33 -21.27 15.98
N SER A 421 56.87 -20.08 16.28
CA SER A 421 58.24 -19.96 16.80
C SER A 421 58.38 -20.60 18.19
N TYR A 422 57.39 -20.42 19.06
CA TYR A 422 57.34 -21.10 20.36
C TYR A 422 57.28 -22.62 20.21
N ALA A 423 56.44 -23.12 19.30
CA ALA A 423 56.34 -24.56 19.03
C ALA A 423 57.64 -25.14 18.44
N LEU A 424 58.36 -24.39 17.60
CA LEU A 424 59.69 -24.75 17.10
C LEU A 424 60.73 -24.78 18.22
N ILE A 425 60.76 -23.77 19.10
CA ILE A 425 61.68 -23.73 20.26
C ILE A 425 61.38 -24.90 21.21
N GLN A 426 60.11 -25.23 21.44
CA GLN A 426 59.72 -26.37 22.26
C GLN A 426 60.16 -27.69 21.63
N ALA A 427 59.98 -27.85 20.32
CA ALA A 427 60.47 -29.01 19.57
C ALA A 427 62.00 -29.13 19.62
N GLN A 428 62.73 -28.02 19.49
CA GLN A 428 64.19 -27.99 19.62
C GLN A 428 64.67 -28.35 21.03
N LYS A 429 64.03 -27.84 22.08
CA LYS A 429 64.34 -28.24 23.48
C LYS A 429 64.16 -29.73 23.69
N LEU A 430 63.06 -30.30 23.19
CA LEU A 430 62.80 -31.74 23.26
C LEU A 430 63.80 -32.56 22.43
N GLN A 431 64.27 -32.04 21.29
CA GLN A 431 65.34 -32.66 20.50
C GLN A 431 66.69 -32.66 21.23
N VAL A 432 67.08 -31.54 21.85
CA VAL A 432 68.31 -31.45 22.65
C VAL A 432 68.25 -32.40 23.84
N GLU A 433 67.10 -32.50 24.52
CA GLU A 433 66.92 -33.44 25.63
C GLU A 433 66.96 -34.91 25.17
N ALA A 434 66.51 -35.20 23.95
CA ALA A 434 66.62 -36.52 23.33
C ALA A 434 68.05 -36.91 22.96
N ILE A 435 68.86 -35.95 22.49
CA ILE A 435 70.28 -36.17 22.16
C ILE A 435 71.11 -36.44 23.42
N ILE A 436 70.73 -35.86 24.57
CA ILE A 436 71.44 -36.05 25.85
C ILE A 436 71.14 -37.43 26.48
N LYS A 437 70.00 -38.05 26.18
CA LYS A 437 69.53 -39.30 26.83
C LYS A 437 69.65 -40.57 25.95
N ASP A 438 70.04 -40.45 24.69
CA ASP A 438 70.31 -41.57 23.75
C ASP A 438 69.20 -42.65 23.68
N ASP A 439 67.92 -42.22 23.67
CA ASP A 439 66.75 -43.10 23.60
C ASP A 439 66.06 -43.05 22.20
N PRO A 440 66.03 -44.15 21.42
CA PRO A 440 65.51 -44.17 20.04
C PRO A 440 63.98 -44.00 19.94
N MET A 441 63.24 -44.21 21.02
CA MET A 441 61.78 -44.03 21.06
C MET A 441 61.36 -42.56 21.19
N LEU A 442 62.20 -41.72 21.80
CA LEU A 442 61.98 -40.28 21.96
C LEU A 442 62.18 -39.52 20.65
N HIS A 443 63.07 -40.02 19.78
CA HIS A 443 63.37 -39.44 18.46
C HIS A 443 62.15 -39.46 17.52
N ARG A 444 61.37 -40.54 17.52
CA ARG A 444 60.16 -40.69 16.68
C ARG A 444 58.99 -39.81 17.14
N ALA A 445 58.83 -39.64 18.45
CA ALA A 445 57.82 -38.75 19.02
C ALA A 445 58.13 -37.27 18.74
N ASN A 446 59.40 -36.88 18.80
CA ASN A 446 59.86 -35.53 18.50
C ASN A 446 59.70 -35.15 17.01
N ILE A 447 59.94 -36.09 16.08
CA ILE A 447 59.70 -35.87 14.65
C ILE A 447 58.20 -35.74 14.35
N ALA A 448 57.35 -36.51 15.04
CA ALA A 448 55.89 -36.40 14.90
C ALA A 448 55.34 -35.07 15.45
N ALA A 449 55.87 -34.58 16.58
CA ALA A 449 55.53 -33.27 17.12
C ALA A 449 55.98 -32.13 16.18
N LEU A 450 57.19 -32.22 15.61
CA LEU A 450 57.70 -31.25 14.63
C LEU A 450 56.85 -31.21 13.35
N ASN A 451 56.42 -32.37 12.85
CA ASN A 451 55.57 -32.47 11.66
C ASN A 451 54.16 -31.92 11.90
N ASN A 452 53.60 -32.11 13.10
CA ASN A 452 52.31 -31.51 13.46
C ASN A 452 52.40 -29.98 13.58
N VAL A 453 53.52 -29.45 14.05
CA VAL A 453 53.77 -28.00 14.15
C VAL A 453 53.97 -27.36 12.76
N MET A 454 54.68 -28.02 11.85
CA MET A 454 54.79 -27.58 10.45
C MET A 454 53.46 -27.66 9.69
N ALA A 455 52.64 -28.69 9.97
CA ALA A 455 51.33 -28.85 9.34
C ALA A 455 50.35 -27.72 9.72
N LEU A 456 50.43 -27.20 10.95
CA LEU A 456 49.61 -26.07 11.41
C LEU A 456 49.89 -24.77 10.63
N GLY A 457 51.13 -24.58 10.14
CA GLY A 457 51.51 -23.42 9.32
C GLY A 457 51.05 -23.51 7.86
N SER A 458 50.80 -24.71 7.35
CA SER A 458 50.40 -24.95 5.95
C SER A 458 48.90 -24.89 5.67
N GLN A 459 48.06 -24.69 6.70
CA GLN A 459 46.62 -24.50 6.56
C GLN A 459 46.17 -23.03 6.55
N ALA A 460 47.08 -22.07 6.36
CA ALA A 460 46.71 -20.78 5.79
C ALA A 460 46.56 -20.93 4.27
N ALA A 461 45.59 -21.75 3.85
CA ALA A 461 45.15 -21.75 2.47
C ALA A 461 44.66 -20.33 2.15
N GLN A 462 45.07 -19.83 0.98
CA GLN A 462 44.52 -18.62 0.37
C GLN A 462 43.01 -18.74 0.26
N ASN A 463 42.29 -18.25 1.27
CA ASN A 463 40.86 -18.03 1.19
C ASN A 463 40.63 -16.76 0.37
N ASN A 464 40.74 -16.91 -0.95
CA ASN A 464 40.30 -15.93 -1.93
C ASN A 464 38.77 -16.05 -2.18
N ALA A 465 38.02 -16.41 -1.14
CA ALA A 465 36.57 -16.34 -1.14
C ALA A 465 36.19 -15.00 -0.47
N PRO A 466 35.41 -14.12 -1.12
CA PRO A 466 34.90 -12.95 -0.44
C PRO A 466 34.08 -13.45 0.74
N ILE A 467 34.52 -13.12 1.96
CA ILE A 467 33.78 -13.39 3.19
C ILE A 467 32.50 -12.55 3.08
N THR A 468 31.42 -13.19 2.64
CA THR A 468 30.09 -12.59 2.69
C THR A 468 29.65 -12.67 4.15
N ILE A 469 29.97 -11.63 4.92
CA ILE A 469 29.30 -11.38 6.17
C ILE A 469 27.84 -11.13 5.80
N SER A 470 26.95 -12.04 6.18
CA SER A 470 25.53 -11.76 6.14
C SER A 470 25.30 -10.68 7.19
N LEU A 471 25.05 -9.44 6.73
CA LEU A 471 24.59 -8.38 7.62
C LEU A 471 23.45 -8.95 8.48
N PRO A 472 23.42 -8.67 9.79
CA PRO A 472 22.21 -8.85 10.58
C PRO A 472 21.05 -8.23 9.80
N ASN A 473 20.01 -9.04 9.58
CA ASN A 473 18.81 -8.63 8.87
C ASN A 473 18.16 -7.46 9.65
N MET A 474 18.54 -6.22 9.30
CA MET A 474 17.88 -4.98 9.71
C MET A 474 16.71 -4.68 8.75
N LEU A 475 16.03 -5.73 8.28
CA LEU A 475 14.66 -5.62 7.79
C LEU A 475 13.79 -5.80 9.04
N ASP A 476 13.63 -4.69 9.76
CA ASP A 476 12.46 -4.50 10.59
C ASP A 476 11.24 -4.71 9.68
N ASP A 477 10.37 -5.62 10.10
CA ASP A 477 9.18 -6.11 9.41
C ASP A 477 8.05 -5.06 9.30
N ASP A 478 8.39 -3.77 9.33
CA ASP A 478 7.44 -2.64 9.38
C ASP A 478 7.78 -1.57 8.32
N GLU A 479 7.93 -1.98 7.05
CA GLU A 479 7.57 -1.07 5.96
C GLU A 479 6.05 -1.03 5.85
N GLU A 480 5.42 -0.16 6.67
CA GLU A 480 4.17 0.44 6.24
C GLU A 480 4.41 1.13 4.89
N PRO A 481 3.45 1.05 3.94
CA PRO A 481 3.63 1.63 2.62
C PRO A 481 3.91 3.13 2.78
N VAL A 482 5.12 3.54 2.44
CA VAL A 482 5.41 4.93 2.11
C VAL A 482 4.53 5.22 0.90
N ASP A 483 3.49 6.03 1.09
CA ASP A 483 2.80 6.73 0.02
C ASP A 483 3.83 7.64 -0.66
N THR A 484 4.62 7.06 -1.57
CA THR A 484 5.35 7.80 -2.57
C THR A 484 4.34 8.29 -3.59
N ASP A 485 3.61 9.34 -3.23
CA ASP A 485 3.17 10.35 -4.19
C ASP A 485 4.41 11.19 -4.60
N GLU A 486 5.47 10.52 -5.07
CA GLU A 486 6.44 11.18 -5.93
C GLU A 486 5.71 11.40 -7.24
N ALA A 487 5.30 12.65 -7.44
CA ALA A 487 4.82 13.13 -8.73
C ALA A 487 5.83 12.73 -9.81
N GLU A 488 5.47 11.72 -10.60
CA GLU A 488 6.21 11.35 -11.80
C GLU A 488 6.39 12.63 -12.66
N PRO A 489 7.59 12.88 -13.19
CA PRO A 489 7.80 14.01 -14.08
C PRO A 489 6.87 13.87 -15.28
N VAL A 490 6.08 14.92 -15.52
CA VAL A 490 5.08 14.98 -16.59
C VAL A 490 5.77 14.65 -17.92
N LEU A 491 5.48 13.46 -18.46
CA LEU A 491 6.00 13.04 -19.76
C LEU A 491 5.59 14.04 -20.84
N THR A 492 6.53 14.34 -21.73
CA THR A 492 6.25 15.18 -22.89
C THR A 492 5.30 14.47 -23.87
N ILE A 493 4.49 15.23 -24.61
CA ILE A 493 3.46 14.71 -25.53
C ILE A 493 4.06 13.71 -26.55
N ASP A 494 5.31 13.90 -26.95
CA ASP A 494 6.01 13.06 -27.91
C ASP A 494 6.45 11.70 -27.32
N GLU A 495 6.80 11.66 -26.03
CA GLU A 495 7.09 10.42 -25.32
C GLU A 495 5.82 9.58 -25.10
N LEU A 496 4.70 10.25 -24.83
CA LEU A 496 3.37 9.64 -24.74
C LEU A 496 2.95 9.01 -26.08
N ARG A 497 3.11 9.73 -27.19
CA ARG A 497 2.83 9.20 -28.54
C ARG A 497 3.69 7.99 -28.88
N SER A 498 4.99 8.05 -28.60
CA SER A 498 5.93 6.95 -28.86
C SER A 498 5.60 5.69 -28.04
N ARG A 499 5.12 5.86 -26.80
CA ARG A 499 4.73 4.76 -25.93
C ARG A 499 3.41 4.12 -26.37
N VAL A 500 2.45 4.92 -26.83
CA VAL A 500 1.18 4.45 -27.42
C VAL A 500 1.43 3.69 -28.73
N GLU A 501 2.33 4.18 -29.59
CA GLU A 501 2.69 3.47 -30.83
C GLU A 501 3.35 2.12 -30.56
N ARG A 502 4.26 2.04 -29.58
CA ARG A 502 4.85 0.76 -29.16
C ARG A 502 3.82 -0.20 -28.57
N GLN A 503 2.88 0.29 -27.77
CA GLN A 503 1.78 -0.54 -27.27
C GLN A 503 0.87 -1.04 -28.40
N MET A 504 0.52 -0.18 -29.36
CA MET A 504 -0.26 -0.55 -30.54
C MET A 504 0.46 -1.60 -31.40
N GLN A 505 1.77 -1.49 -31.59
CA GLN A 505 2.55 -2.50 -32.33
C GLN A 505 2.59 -3.83 -31.58
N ASN A 506 2.80 -3.81 -30.25
CA ASN A 506 2.76 -5.02 -29.43
C ASN A 506 1.37 -5.67 -29.40
N PHE A 507 0.30 -4.88 -29.41
CA PHE A 507 -1.08 -5.39 -29.46
C PHE A 507 -1.40 -6.04 -30.82
N LYS A 508 -0.89 -5.47 -31.92
CA LYS A 508 -1.01 -6.05 -33.27
C LYS A 508 -0.23 -7.37 -33.40
N LEU A 509 0.96 -7.46 -32.81
CA LEU A 509 1.77 -8.69 -32.77
C LEU A 509 1.11 -9.79 -31.93
N SER A 510 0.53 -9.43 -30.78
CA SER A 510 -0.16 -10.38 -29.90
C SER A 510 -1.42 -10.98 -30.53
N ARG A 511 -2.15 -10.21 -31.35
CA ARG A 511 -3.40 -10.67 -32.00
C ARG A 511 -3.13 -11.59 -33.21
N GLY A 512 -1.93 -11.53 -33.79
CA GLY A 512 -1.51 -12.43 -34.88
C GLY A 512 -1.13 -13.85 -34.42
N ALA A 513 -0.79 -14.04 -33.14
CA ALA A 513 -0.36 -15.33 -32.60
C ALA A 513 -1.51 -16.26 -32.19
N THR A 514 -2.72 -15.73 -31.95
CA THR A 514 -3.87 -16.49 -31.41
C THR A 514 -4.78 -17.13 -32.46
N LEU A 515 -4.42 -17.10 -33.76
CA LEU A 515 -5.24 -17.63 -34.86
C LEU A 515 -4.54 -18.74 -35.68
N LYS A 516 -3.88 -19.71 -35.00
CA LYS A 516 -3.46 -20.97 -35.63
C LYS A 516 -4.07 -22.20 -34.91
N ASN A 517 -5.17 -22.69 -35.48
CA ASN A 517 -5.78 -24.03 -35.48
C ASN A 517 -5.60 -25.00 -34.27
N PRO A 518 -6.70 -25.46 -33.66
CA PRO A 518 -6.75 -26.72 -32.91
C PRO A 518 -7.45 -27.81 -33.73
N LYS A 519 -6.70 -28.57 -34.53
CA LYS A 519 -7.14 -29.88 -35.04
C LYS A 519 -5.97 -30.83 -35.12
N GLN A 520 -5.80 -31.67 -34.09
CA GLN A 520 -5.43 -33.09 -34.17
C GLN A 520 -5.02 -33.57 -32.77
N ASN A 521 -5.87 -34.42 -32.15
CA ASN A 521 -5.44 -35.66 -31.50
C ASN A 521 -6.66 -36.43 -30.98
N LYS A 522 -7.19 -37.30 -31.84
CA LYS A 522 -8.00 -38.45 -31.49
C LYS A 522 -7.07 -39.66 -31.38
N ARG A 523 -7.37 -40.54 -30.41
CA ARG A 523 -6.76 -41.87 -30.12
C ARG A 523 -5.48 -41.72 -29.28
N ILE A 524 -5.30 -42.43 -28.16
CA ILE A 524 -5.43 -43.88 -27.97
C ILE A 524 -5.85 -44.16 -26.52
N ASN A 525 -6.95 -44.91 -26.35
CA ASN A 525 -7.22 -45.67 -25.13
C ASN A 525 -7.37 -47.13 -25.58
N LYS A 526 -6.43 -48.01 -25.16
CA LYS A 526 -6.63 -49.46 -25.14
C LYS A 526 -5.59 -50.12 -24.23
N LYS A 527 -6.17 -50.86 -23.28
CA LYS A 527 -5.61 -51.78 -22.26
C LYS A 527 -5.05 -51.13 -21.01
#